data_AF-A0A933TBI6-F1
#
_entry.id   AF-A0A933TBI6-F1
#
_cell.length_a   1.000
_cell.length_b   1.000
_cell.length_c   1.000
_cell.angle_alpha   90.00
_cell.angle_beta   90.00
_cell.angle_gamma   90.00
#
_symmetry.space_group_name_H-M   'P 1'
#
loop_
_entity.id
_entity.type
_entity.pdbx_description
1 polymer ?
#
loop_
_entity_poly.entity_id
_entity_poly.type
_entity_poly.pdbx_seq_one_letter_code
_entity_poly.pdbx_strand_id
1 'polypeptide(L)' 'MLSALKPKYLVNEKGRKKAVVLDVKEYETIMELIDDLEDANDLLKAEREAVSFIPYDKFRKQWLKN' A
#
# COMPACT_ATOMS: atom_id res chain seq x y z
N MET A 1 -3.05 -16.02 -2.48
CA MET A 1 -1.80 -15.97 -1.69
C MET A 1 -0.63 -15.82 -2.65
N LEU A 2 0.38 -15.01 -2.31
CA LEU A 2 1.66 -14.77 -3.03
C LEU A 2 2.49 -16.03 -3.36
N SER A 3 1.92 -17.22 -3.22
CA SER A 3 2.48 -18.52 -3.53
C SER A 3 2.62 -18.72 -5.04
N ALA A 4 3.63 -18.06 -5.63
CA ALA A 4 4.91 -18.65 -5.99
C ALA A 4 5.61 -17.68 -6.94
N LEU A 5 5.91 -16.45 -6.46
CA LEU A 5 6.71 -15.51 -7.24
C LEU A 5 7.99 -16.21 -7.68
N LYS A 6 8.23 -16.26 -8.99
CA LYS A 6 9.47 -16.78 -9.58
C LYS A 6 10.29 -15.61 -10.10
N PRO A 7 10.88 -14.81 -9.19
CA PRO A 7 11.57 -13.59 -9.56
C PRO A 7 12.71 -13.89 -10.52
N LYS A 8 12.75 -13.14 -11.62
CA LYS A 8 13.93 -13.08 -12.49
C LYS A 8 14.88 -12.04 -11.93
N TYR A 9 16.17 -12.17 -12.22
CA TYR A 9 17.19 -11.25 -11.69
C TYR A 9 18.05 -10.69 -12.81
N LEU A 10 18.34 -9.39 -12.73
CA LEU A 10 19.46 -8.80 -13.45
C LEU A 10 20.71 -8.99 -12.60
N VAL A 11 21.73 -9.62 -13.17
CA VAL A 11 23.02 -9.91 -12.52
C VAL A 11 24.14 -9.14 -13.19
N ASN A 12 25.20 -8.81 -12.44
CA ASN A 12 26.42 -8.25 -13.03
C ASN A 12 27.31 -9.36 -13.62
N GLU A 13 28.44 -8.98 -14.21
CA GLU A 13 29.42 -9.89 -14.82
C GLU A 13 29.98 -10.94 -13.85
N LYS A 14 29.95 -10.66 -12.53
CA LYS A 14 30.37 -11.59 -11.46
C LYS A 14 29.23 -12.47 -10.94
N GLY A 15 28.07 -12.48 -11.62
CA GLY A 15 26.88 -13.23 -11.24
C GLY A 15 26.14 -12.69 -10.01
N ARG A 16 26.49 -11.48 -9.53
CA ARG A 16 25.85 -10.88 -8.35
C ARG A 16 24.57 -10.17 -8.76
N LYS A 17 23.45 -10.48 -8.08
CA LYS A 17 22.14 -9.87 -8.29
C LYS A 17 22.17 -8.36 -8.05
N LYS A 18 21.55 -7.59 -8.94
CA LYS A 18 21.45 -6.12 -8.91
C LYS A 18 20.02 -5.61 -8.90
N ALA A 19 19.11 -6.31 -9.58
CA ALA A 19 17.70 -5.98 -9.59
C ALA A 19 16.86 -7.25 -9.70
N VAL A 20 15.59 -7.16 -9.31
CA VAL A 20 14.56 -8.16 -9.56
C VAL A 20 13.70 -7.67 -10.72
N VAL A 21 13.35 -8.59 -11.60
CA VAL A 21 12.42 -8.36 -12.71
C VAL A 21 11.16 -9.15 -12.39
N LEU A 22 10.04 -8.44 -12.33
CA LEU A 22 8.70 -8.96 -12.06
C LEU A 22 7.84 -8.79 -13.31
N ASP A 23 6.80 -9.62 -13.45
CA ASP A 23 5.69 -9.26 -14.33
C ASP A 23 5.01 -7.99 -13.80
N VAL A 24 4.50 -7.14 -14.68
CA VAL A 24 3.83 -5.89 -14.28
C VAL A 24 2.65 -6.19 -13.35
N LYS A 25 1.89 -7.26 -13.61
CA LYS A 25 0.76 -7.65 -12.75
C LYS A 25 1.20 -8.13 -11.38
N GLU A 26 2.35 -8.81 -11.30
CA GLU A 26 2.93 -9.22 -10.02
C GLU A 26 3.35 -7.99 -9.20
N TYR A 27 3.95 -6.99 -9.86
CA TYR A 27 4.31 -5.73 -9.22
C TYR A 27 3.06 -4.99 -8.71
N GLU A 28 2.04 -4.81 -9.57
CA GLU A 28 0.77 -4.17 -9.20
C GLU A 28 0.10 -4.87 -8.02
N THR A 29 0.02 -6.21 -8.03
CA THR A 29 -0.56 -6.98 -6.92
C THR A 29 0.21 -6.77 -5.61
N ILE A 30 1.54 -6.66 -5.67
CA ILE A 30 2.36 -6.38 -4.47
C ILE A 30 2.09 -4.97 -3.97
N MET A 31 1.99 -3.99 -4.87
CA MET A 31 1.70 -2.60 -4.52
C MET A 31 0.31 -2.48 -3.87
N GLU A 32 -0.73 -3.06 -4.47
CA GLU A 32 -2.08 -3.08 -3.90
C GLU A 32 -2.10 -3.67 -2.48
N LEU A 33 -1.37 -4.77 -2.25
CA LEU A 33 -1.27 -5.36 -0.91
C LEU A 33 -0.56 -4.45 0.10
N ILE A 34 0.46 -3.71 -0.34
CA ILE A 34 1.17 -2.76 0.53
C ILE A 34 0.25 -1.59 0.89
N ASP A 35 -0.48 -1.05 -0.09
CA ASP A 35 -1.43 0.05 0.10
C ASP A 35 -2.56 -0.38 1.05
N ASP A 36 -3.13 -1.58 0.88
CA ASP A 36 -4.14 -2.14 1.79
C ASP A 36 -3.63 -2.21 3.25
N LEU A 37 -2.35 -2.56 3.44
CA LEU A 37 -1.74 -2.64 4.77
C LEU A 37 -1.47 -1.25 5.36
N GLU A 38 -1.08 -0.28 4.54
CA GLU A 38 -0.92 1.11 4.95
C GLU A 38 -2.26 1.69 5.40
N ASP A 39 -3.30 1.57 4.58
CA ASP A 39 -4.65 2.06 4.87
C ASP A 39 -5.20 1.47 6.16
N ALA A 40 -5.01 0.16 6.37
CA ALA A 40 -5.41 -0.50 7.61
C ALA A 40 -4.67 0.06 8.83
N ASN A 41 -3.36 0.33 8.71
CA ASN A 41 -2.57 0.92 9.78
C ASN A 41 -2.97 2.37 10.06
N ASP A 42 -3.29 3.15 9.03
CA ASP A 42 -3.76 4.53 9.16
C ASP A 42 -5.12 4.62 9.85
N LEU A 43 -6.04 3.71 9.55
CA LEU A 43 -7.30 3.58 10.29
C LEU A 43 -7.07 3.28 11.77
N LEU A 44 -6.21 2.32 12.08
CA LEU A 44 -5.86 1.98 13.47
C LEU A 44 -5.18 3.16 14.19
N LYS A 45 -4.34 3.92 13.48
CA LYS A 45 -3.70 5.12 14.01
C LYS A 45 -4.73 6.21 14.28
N ALA A 46 -5.64 6.45 13.35
CA ALA A 46 -6.73 7.42 13.50
C ALA A 46 -7.62 7.07 14.69
N GLU A 47 -7.93 5.79 14.92
CA GLU A 47 -8.69 5.35 16.10
C GLU A 47 -7.93 5.64 17.40
N ARG A 48 -6.64 5.31 17.47
CA ARG A 48 -5.80 5.56 18.66
C ARG A 48 -5.62 7.05 18.96
N GLU A 49 -5.48 7.87 17.92
CA GLU A 49 -5.19 9.30 18.02
C GLU A 49 -6.45 10.17 17.99
N ALA A 50 -7.64 9.58 17.87
CA ALA A 50 -8.91 10.30 17.79
C ALA A 50 -9.15 11.13 19.06
N VAL A 51 -8.90 12.43 18.98
CA VAL A 51 -9.22 13.38 20.06
C VAL A 51 -10.71 13.71 20.08
N SER A 52 -11.39 13.64 18.92
CA SER A 52 -12.82 13.91 18.80
C SER A 52 -13.44 13.27 17.56
N PHE A 53 -14.74 13.01 17.62
CA PHE A 53 -15.53 12.52 16.49
C PHE A 53 -16.39 13.66 15.90
N ILE A 54 -16.34 13.83 14.58
CA ILE A 54 -17.19 14.78 13.85
C ILE A 54 -18.30 13.99 13.14
N PRO A 55 -19.59 14.19 13.49
CA PRO A 55 -20.70 13.60 12.75
C PRO A 55 -20.62 13.91 11.26
N TYR A 56 -20.92 12.93 10.41
CA TYR A 56 -20.76 13.02 8.95
C TYR A 56 -21.43 14.27 8.34
N ASP A 57 -22.64 14.63 8.77
CA ASP A 57 -23.34 15.83 8.29
C ASP A 57 -22.58 17.13 8.57
N LYS A 58 -21.88 17.22 9.70
CA LYS A 58 -21.03 18.38 10.04
C LYS A 58 -19.75 18.37 9.21
N PHE A 59 -19.10 17.22 9.10
CA PHE A 59 -17.90 17.05 8.27
C PHE A 59 -18.17 17.46 6.82
N ARG A 60 -19.26 16.95 6.22
CA ARG A 60 -19.64 17.23 4.83
C ARG A 60 -19.86 18.72 4.60
N LYS A 61 -20.63 19.40 5.47
CA LYS A 61 -20.87 20.84 5.36
C LYS A 61 -19.59 21.69 5.43
N GLN A 62 -18.59 21.23 6.18
CA GLN A 62 -17.36 21.98 6.42
C GLN A 62 -16.30 21.75 5.35
N TRP A 63 -16.12 20.50 4.89
CA TRP A 63 -14.96 20.10 4.08
C TRP A 63 -15.30 19.63 2.67
N LEU A 64 -16.53 19.17 2.45
CA LEU A 64 -17.05 18.77 1.14
C LEU A 64 -18.04 19.84 0.70
N LYS A 65 -17.55 21.06 0.45
CA LYS A 65 -18.38 22.10 -0.18
C LYS A 65 -18.76 21.61 -1.58
N ASN A 66 -20.06 21.61 -1.86
CA ASN A 66 -20.54 21.69 -3.24
C ASN A 66 -20.08 23.02 -3.86
#